data_AF-A0A068WP26-F1
#
_entry.id   AF-A0A068WP26-F1
#
_cell.length_a   1.000
_cell.length_b   1.000
_cell.length_c   1.000
_cell.angle_alpha   90.00
_cell.angle_beta   90.00
_cell.angle_gamma   90.00
#
_symmetry.space_group_name_H-M   'P 1'
#
loop_
_entity.id
_entity.type
_entity.pdbx_description
1 polymer ?
#
loop_
_entity_poly.entity_id
_entity_poly.type
_entity_poly.pdbx_seq_one_letter_code
_entity_poly.pdbx_strand_id
1 'polypeptide(L)'
;MEPQVELFQYTPASGNLVGENEATTAVMEENLLLRQENQCLFEQFCQQIHNIQREKETVRLRLIAVESDYDAQMKELQAEIINLREEVQQQKRRSGQQTQEHEETIQSLCEHNAALQQKLDEANQSVTEVSVQMKVMQHHLHTARVAIQSHVQQIESLRAEINHLKEDKATLEQKLQAIMDERDSVLATLSDAQQANALLQQENANQQLVITCQDNELAQLQQAAVLLKDQLQTLNLVASPSRKASTSASAVKLSGQSSNPHQSLMGELSAANADNAEDDWWYKHVHLDPSMTGFYEDDEIEIDDASLLAAMTTNGKVIPKSEENGTMKVNESSDLECNDSGASGSTEEEFLRSFRTEVAEIYQQLRQMCVEVSAQSSSNASSIAGHRPGDWTPDQLSRIEWDCRLASLRNVLTDLRGLLQDLVAIPIKA
;
A
#
# COMPACT_ATOMS: atom_id res chain seq x y z
N MET A 1 -0.15 141.21 -7.41
CA MET A 1 -0.40 142.10 -8.55
C MET A 1 -1.73 142.77 -8.31
N GLU A 2 -1.69 144.01 -7.84
CA GLU A 2 -2.83 144.94 -8.01
C GLU A 2 -3.08 145.14 -9.50
N PRO A 3 -4.33 145.39 -9.90
CA PRO A 3 -4.61 146.34 -10.94
C PRO A 3 -5.29 147.58 -10.33
N GLN A 4 -4.60 148.69 -10.45
CA GLN A 4 -5.16 150.03 -10.44
C GLN A 4 -6.31 150.10 -11.45
N VAL A 5 -7.44 150.69 -11.06
CA VAL A 5 -8.42 151.18 -12.03
C VAL A 5 -8.74 152.63 -11.68
N GLU A 6 -8.29 153.47 -12.60
CA GLU A 6 -8.46 154.91 -12.69
C GLU A 6 -9.94 155.28 -12.63
N LEU A 7 -10.31 156.11 -11.66
CA LEU A 7 -11.63 156.72 -11.62
C LEU A 7 -11.61 157.96 -12.52
N PHE A 8 -12.00 157.75 -13.78
CA PHE A 8 -12.27 158.80 -14.75
C PHE A 8 -13.38 159.74 -14.23
N GLN A 9 -13.07 161.03 -14.21
CA GLN A 9 -14.07 162.09 -14.18
C GLN A 9 -14.90 162.04 -15.47
N TYR A 10 -16.20 161.86 -15.34
CA TYR A 10 -17.18 162.19 -16.38
C TYR A 10 -18.39 162.86 -15.73
N THR A 11 -18.52 164.16 -15.95
CA THR A 11 -19.83 164.81 -16.00
C THR A 11 -20.52 164.39 -17.29
N PRO A 12 -21.84 164.21 -17.28
CA PRO A 12 -22.59 164.84 -18.35
C PRO A 12 -23.89 165.51 -17.89
N ALA A 13 -24.25 166.46 -18.73
CA ALA A 13 -25.43 167.30 -18.70
C ALA A 13 -26.73 166.49 -18.73
N SER A 14 -27.70 167.04 -18.01
CA SER A 14 -29.11 166.65 -17.99
C SER A 14 -29.72 166.58 -19.39
N GLY A 15 -30.33 165.43 -19.73
CA GLY A 15 -31.17 165.35 -20.92
C GLY A 15 -31.41 163.97 -21.56
N ASN A 16 -31.61 162.86 -20.83
CA ASN A 16 -32.27 161.67 -21.39
C ASN A 16 -32.80 160.64 -20.34
N LEU A 17 -33.53 161.09 -19.31
CA LEU A 17 -33.91 160.24 -18.16
C LEU A 17 -34.84 159.05 -18.48
N VAL A 18 -35.60 159.08 -19.60
CA VAL A 18 -36.60 158.04 -19.91
C VAL A 18 -36.00 156.87 -20.68
N GLY A 19 -35.10 157.12 -21.64
CA GLY A 19 -34.37 156.05 -22.33
C GLY A 19 -33.28 155.40 -21.46
N GLU A 20 -32.67 156.16 -20.53
CA GLU A 20 -31.77 155.62 -19.51
C GLU A 20 -32.51 154.70 -18.54
N ASN A 21 -33.76 155.02 -18.17
CA ASN A 21 -34.56 154.16 -17.31
C ASN A 21 -34.93 152.83 -17.99
N GLU A 22 -35.30 152.83 -19.28
CA GLU A 22 -35.59 151.58 -19.99
C GLU A 22 -34.35 150.70 -20.18
N ALA A 23 -33.21 151.30 -20.56
CA ALA A 23 -31.94 150.57 -20.70
C ALA A 23 -31.43 150.03 -19.34
N THR A 24 -31.56 150.81 -18.26
CA THR A 24 -31.19 150.34 -16.91
C THR A 24 -32.13 149.24 -16.41
N THR A 25 -33.43 149.29 -16.73
CA THR A 25 -34.36 148.19 -16.41
C THR A 25 -34.06 146.92 -17.19
N ALA A 26 -33.73 147.00 -18.49
CA ALA A 26 -33.36 145.84 -19.31
C ALA A 26 -32.05 145.20 -18.81
N VAL A 27 -31.04 146.01 -18.46
CA VAL A 27 -29.78 145.54 -17.86
C VAL A 27 -30.02 144.91 -16.48
N MET A 28 -30.96 145.45 -15.69
CA MET A 28 -31.34 144.87 -14.40
C MET A 28 -32.04 143.52 -14.57
N GLU A 29 -32.92 143.38 -15.56
CA GLU A 29 -33.60 142.12 -15.90
C GLU A 29 -32.61 141.07 -16.42
N GLU A 30 -31.69 141.44 -17.31
CA GLU A 30 -30.61 140.55 -17.78
C GLU A 30 -29.70 140.12 -16.62
N ASN A 31 -29.33 141.03 -15.71
CA ASN A 31 -28.59 140.67 -14.50
C ASN A 31 -29.39 139.73 -13.58
N LEU A 32 -30.71 139.90 -13.49
CA LEU A 32 -31.57 139.01 -12.72
C LEU A 32 -31.63 137.61 -13.36
N LEU A 33 -31.76 137.54 -14.68
CA LEU A 33 -31.72 136.28 -15.44
C LEU A 33 -30.36 135.59 -15.32
N LEU A 34 -29.26 136.33 -15.47
CA LEU A 34 -27.90 135.82 -15.26
C LEU A 34 -27.70 135.31 -13.82
N ARG A 35 -28.30 135.96 -12.82
CA ARG A 35 -28.27 135.46 -11.43
C ARG A 35 -29.06 134.16 -11.28
N GLN A 36 -30.24 134.06 -11.89
CA GLN A 36 -31.03 132.84 -11.87
C GLN A 36 -30.33 131.69 -12.60
N GLU A 37 -29.69 131.97 -13.75
CA GLU A 37 -28.90 130.99 -14.50
C GLU A 37 -27.67 130.54 -13.71
N ASN A 38 -26.92 131.48 -13.11
CA ASN A 38 -25.79 131.14 -12.23
C ASN A 38 -26.23 130.32 -11.01
N GLN A 39 -27.39 130.62 -10.43
CA GLN A 39 -27.95 129.82 -9.34
C GLN A 39 -28.32 128.41 -9.82
N CYS A 40 -28.97 128.28 -10.98
CA CYS A 40 -29.30 126.99 -11.56
C CYS A 40 -28.03 126.17 -11.87
N LEU A 41 -27.00 126.79 -12.45
CA LEU A 41 -25.70 126.16 -12.70
C LEU A 41 -25.02 125.74 -11.40
N PHE A 42 -25.06 126.57 -10.37
CA PHE A 42 -24.52 126.23 -9.06
C PHE A 42 -25.23 125.01 -8.45
N GLU A 43 -26.55 124.97 -8.48
CA GLU A 43 -27.36 123.84 -8.02
C GLU A 43 -27.04 122.55 -8.81
N GLN A 44 -26.87 122.65 -10.13
CA GLN A 44 -26.45 121.53 -10.98
C GLN A 44 -25.04 121.03 -10.62
N PHE A 45 -24.07 121.92 -10.42
CA PHE A 45 -22.73 121.53 -9.97
C PHE A 45 -22.75 120.90 -8.59
N CYS A 46 -23.54 121.44 -7.65
CA CYS A 46 -23.75 120.81 -6.35
C CYS A 46 -24.31 119.39 -6.52
N GLN A 47 -25.36 119.19 -7.32
CA GLN A 47 -25.93 117.86 -7.54
C GLN A 47 -24.93 116.89 -8.18
N GLN A 48 -24.13 117.36 -9.14
CA GLN A 48 -23.08 116.56 -9.78
C GLN A 48 -22.00 116.15 -8.76
N ILE A 49 -21.55 117.06 -7.90
CA ILE A 49 -20.60 116.76 -6.83
C ILE A 49 -21.17 115.70 -5.88
N HIS A 50 -22.42 115.84 -5.45
CA HIS A 50 -23.08 114.84 -4.59
C HIS A 50 -23.18 113.47 -5.27
N ASN A 51 -23.51 113.43 -6.56
CA ASN A 51 -23.57 112.18 -7.32
C ASN A 51 -22.19 111.50 -7.42
N ILE A 52 -21.15 112.26 -7.75
CA ILE A 52 -19.77 111.75 -7.82
C ILE A 52 -19.30 111.24 -6.46
N GLN A 53 -19.60 111.96 -5.37
CA GLN A 53 -19.25 111.53 -4.01
C GLN A 53 -19.98 110.22 -3.64
N ARG A 54 -21.26 110.09 -4.00
CA ARG A 54 -22.03 108.86 -3.78
C ARG A 54 -21.47 107.69 -4.58
N GLU A 55 -21.14 107.89 -5.85
CA GLU A 55 -20.54 106.86 -6.71
C GLU A 55 -19.17 106.44 -6.20
N LYS A 56 -18.33 107.41 -5.81
CA LYS A 56 -17.02 107.14 -5.19
C LYS A 56 -17.15 106.25 -3.96
N GLU A 57 -18.06 106.56 -3.03
CA GLU A 57 -18.25 105.73 -1.84
C GLU A 57 -18.83 104.34 -2.19
N THR A 58 -19.75 104.28 -3.16
CA THR A 58 -20.30 103.01 -3.65
C THR A 58 -19.22 102.11 -4.23
N VAL A 59 -18.32 102.65 -5.06
CA VAL A 59 -17.19 101.92 -5.63
C VAL A 59 -16.20 101.50 -4.54
N ARG A 60 -15.92 102.38 -3.56
CA ARG A 60 -15.04 102.05 -2.42
C ARG A 60 -15.58 100.87 -1.62
N LEU A 61 -16.87 100.86 -1.30
CA LEU A 61 -17.51 99.76 -0.57
C LEU A 61 -17.54 98.46 -1.39
N ARG A 62 -17.78 98.55 -2.70
CA ARG A 62 -17.70 97.39 -3.60
C ARG A 62 -16.29 96.82 -3.67
N LEU A 63 -15.27 97.67 -3.73
CA LEU A 63 -13.88 97.24 -3.72
C LEU A 63 -13.56 96.48 -2.42
N ILE A 64 -13.94 97.02 -1.27
CA ILE A 64 -13.75 96.36 0.03
C ILE A 64 -14.48 95.01 0.10
N ALA A 65 -15.71 94.93 -0.41
CA ALA A 65 -16.45 93.67 -0.44
C ALA A 65 -15.74 92.62 -1.30
N VAL A 66 -15.31 93.00 -2.50
CA VAL A 66 -14.58 92.11 -3.42
C VAL A 66 -13.23 91.70 -2.84
N GLU A 67 -12.48 92.61 -2.23
CA GLU A 67 -11.22 92.31 -1.52
C GLU A 67 -11.46 91.30 -0.38
N SER A 68 -12.52 91.49 0.41
CA SER A 68 -12.91 90.57 1.48
C SER A 68 -13.30 89.18 0.95
N ASP A 69 -13.99 89.10 -0.19
CA ASP A 69 -14.36 87.82 -0.83
C ASP A 69 -13.11 87.08 -1.34
N TYR A 70 -12.16 87.80 -1.94
CA TYR A 70 -10.88 87.22 -2.36
C TYR A 70 -10.03 86.74 -1.16
N ASP A 71 -10.01 87.49 -0.06
CA ASP A 71 -9.34 87.06 1.17
C ASP A 71 -9.99 85.81 1.77
N ALA A 72 -11.31 85.68 1.70
CA ALA A 72 -12.04 84.50 2.14
C ALA A 72 -11.70 83.26 1.28
N GLN A 73 -11.73 83.42 -0.05
CA GLN A 73 -11.34 82.36 -0.99
C GLN A 73 -9.88 81.93 -0.81
N MET A 74 -8.98 82.89 -0.56
CA MET A 74 -7.58 82.59 -0.31
C MET A 74 -7.39 81.75 0.95
N LYS A 75 -8.12 82.04 2.03
CA LYS A 75 -8.08 81.26 3.28
C LYS A 75 -8.66 79.86 3.10
N GLU A 76 -9.74 79.72 2.33
CA GLU A 76 -10.33 78.42 2.01
C GLU A 76 -9.35 77.55 1.23
N LEU A 77 -8.76 78.07 0.14
CA LEU A 77 -7.74 77.35 -0.63
C LEU A 77 -6.50 77.00 0.20
N GLN A 78 -6.07 77.89 1.10
CA GLN A 78 -4.97 77.60 2.03
C GLN A 78 -5.32 76.44 2.97
N ALA A 79 -6.54 76.41 3.51
CA ALA A 79 -7.03 75.33 4.35
C ALA A 79 -7.12 74.00 3.57
N GLU A 80 -7.63 74.03 2.33
CA GLU A 80 -7.66 72.85 1.45
C GLU A 80 -6.26 72.30 1.17
N ILE A 81 -5.28 73.17 0.88
CA ILE A 81 -3.88 72.73 0.66
C ILE A 81 -3.31 72.06 1.91
N ILE A 82 -3.62 72.58 3.10
CA ILE A 82 -3.18 71.97 4.37
C ILE A 82 -3.83 70.60 4.55
N ASN A 83 -5.16 70.52 4.38
CA ASN A 83 -5.91 69.27 4.51
C ASN A 83 -5.42 68.21 3.52
N LEU A 84 -5.23 68.55 2.24
CA LEU A 84 -4.70 67.64 1.22
C LEU A 84 -3.30 67.13 1.57
N ARG A 85 -2.44 67.99 2.13
CA ARG A 85 -1.11 67.57 2.59
C ARG A 85 -1.20 66.59 3.75
N GLU A 86 -2.09 66.84 4.71
CA GLU A 86 -2.33 65.94 5.84
C GLU A 86 -2.89 64.58 5.39
N GLU A 87 -3.87 64.57 4.47
CA GLU A 87 -4.43 63.37 3.88
C GLU A 87 -3.38 62.54 3.13
N VAL A 88 -2.53 63.18 2.32
CA VAL A 88 -1.41 62.50 1.63
C VAL A 88 -0.43 61.91 2.64
N GLN A 89 -0.08 62.63 3.70
CA GLN A 89 0.79 62.10 4.76
C GLN A 89 0.14 60.93 5.52
N GLN A 90 -1.16 61.01 5.79
CA GLN A 90 -1.91 59.94 6.44
C GLN A 90 -2.01 58.71 5.53
N GLN A 91 -2.24 58.89 4.23
CA GLN A 91 -2.26 57.81 3.25
C GLN A 91 -0.89 57.16 3.12
N LYS A 92 0.20 57.94 3.11
CA LYS A 92 1.57 57.42 3.12
C LYS A 92 1.86 56.56 4.35
N ARG A 93 1.43 57.02 5.54
CA ARG A 93 1.56 56.24 6.79
C ARG A 93 0.75 54.95 6.75
N ARG A 94 -0.53 55.02 6.33
CA ARG A 94 -1.41 53.84 6.21
C ARG A 94 -0.84 52.82 5.22
N SER A 95 -0.34 53.29 4.07
CA SER A 95 0.30 52.41 3.09
C SER A 95 1.55 51.73 3.66
N GLY A 96 2.39 52.46 4.40
CA GLY A 96 3.60 51.91 5.03
C GLY A 96 3.27 50.87 6.11
N GLN A 97 2.22 51.13 6.90
CA GLN A 97 1.75 50.17 7.90
C GLN A 97 1.17 48.92 7.24
N GLN A 98 0.35 49.08 6.19
CA GLN A 98 -0.21 47.95 5.46
C GLN A 98 0.88 47.10 4.80
N THR A 99 1.93 47.72 4.24
CA THR A 99 3.07 46.96 3.69
C THR A 99 3.82 46.20 4.78
N GLN A 100 3.99 46.79 5.96
CA GLN A 100 4.63 46.11 7.09
C GLN A 100 3.80 44.91 7.57
N GLU A 101 2.48 45.09 7.75
CA GLU A 101 1.58 44.00 8.14
C GLU A 101 1.60 42.86 7.09
N HIS A 102 1.59 43.20 5.80
CA HIS A 102 1.75 42.21 4.73
C HIS A 102 3.09 41.47 4.81
N GLU A 103 4.21 42.17 5.01
CA GLU A 103 5.53 41.56 5.20
C GLU A 103 5.57 40.62 6.40
N GLU A 104 4.99 41.01 7.54
CA GLU A 104 4.87 40.17 8.74
C GLU A 104 4.04 38.91 8.47
N THR A 105 2.91 39.02 7.75
CA THR A 105 2.11 37.84 7.38
C THR A 105 2.87 36.90 6.43
N ILE A 106 3.58 37.44 5.43
CA ILE A 106 4.40 36.66 4.51
C ILE A 106 5.50 35.93 5.28
N GLN A 107 6.19 36.61 6.20
CA GLN A 107 7.23 36.01 7.02
C GLN A 107 6.67 34.86 7.86
N SER A 108 5.52 35.05 8.53
CA SER A 108 4.87 33.99 9.32
C SER A 108 4.49 32.78 8.46
N LEU A 109 3.96 33.01 7.24
CA LEU A 109 3.64 31.93 6.30
C LEU A 109 4.88 31.20 5.80
N CYS A 110 5.99 31.92 5.55
CA CYS A 110 7.27 31.32 5.17
C CYS A 110 7.85 30.46 6.29
N GLU A 111 7.82 30.94 7.54
CA GLU A 111 8.26 30.19 8.71
C GLU A 111 7.40 28.94 8.94
N HIS A 112 6.08 29.06 8.78
CA HIS A 112 5.17 27.91 8.87
C HIS A 112 5.42 26.88 7.76
N ASN A 113 5.61 27.32 6.52
CA ASN A 113 5.97 26.44 5.40
C ASN A 113 7.30 25.72 5.64
N ALA A 114 8.32 26.44 6.13
CA ALA A 114 9.61 25.84 6.45
C ALA A 114 9.49 24.77 7.54
N ALA A 115 8.69 25.04 8.59
CA ALA A 115 8.43 24.08 9.65
C ALA A 115 7.64 22.85 9.16
N LEU A 116 6.65 23.04 8.27
CA LEU A 116 5.93 21.93 7.65
C LEU A 116 6.84 21.10 6.74
N GLN A 117 7.71 21.73 5.96
CA GLN A 117 8.69 21.03 5.12
C GLN A 117 9.63 20.19 5.98
N GLN A 118 10.11 20.73 7.10
CA GLN A 118 10.94 19.96 8.03
C GLN A 118 10.21 18.73 8.59
N LYS A 119 8.94 18.87 9.01
CA LYS A 119 8.14 17.73 9.46
C LYS A 119 7.92 16.69 8.37
N LEU A 120 7.75 17.12 7.13
CA LEU A 120 7.64 16.22 5.98
C LEU A 120 8.95 15.47 5.73
N ASP A 121 10.09 16.14 5.85
CA ASP A 121 11.41 15.52 5.68
C ASP A 121 11.71 14.52 6.82
N GLU A 122 11.38 14.86 8.06
CA GLU A 122 11.47 13.95 9.22
C GLU A 122 10.56 12.72 9.05
N ALA A 123 9.32 12.90 8.59
CA ALA A 123 8.40 11.81 8.30
C ALA A 123 8.95 10.92 7.18
N ASN A 124 9.45 11.51 6.08
CA ASN A 124 10.08 10.75 4.99
C ASN A 124 11.29 9.95 5.48
N GLN A 125 12.15 10.54 6.31
CA GLN A 125 13.26 9.82 6.91
C GLN A 125 12.78 8.62 7.72
N SER A 126 11.76 8.80 8.58
CA SER A 126 11.18 7.69 9.36
C SER A 126 10.61 6.57 8.46
N VAL A 127 9.95 6.92 7.36
CA VAL A 127 9.44 5.95 6.38
C VAL A 127 10.59 5.19 5.73
N THR A 128 11.69 5.86 5.38
CA THR A 128 12.87 5.18 4.83
C THR A 128 13.52 4.24 5.85
N GLU A 129 13.62 4.63 7.11
CA GLU A 129 14.17 3.80 8.19
C GLU A 129 13.32 2.54 8.42
N VAL A 130 11.99 2.70 8.52
CA VAL A 130 11.06 1.57 8.65
C VAL A 130 11.10 0.67 7.40
N SER A 131 11.20 1.24 6.20
CA SER A 131 11.34 0.48 4.96
C SER A 131 12.61 -0.39 4.96
N VAL A 132 13.74 0.15 5.43
CA VAL A 132 14.99 -0.60 5.58
C VAL A 132 14.83 -1.73 6.60
N GLN A 133 14.21 -1.46 7.76
CA GLN A 133 13.95 -2.49 8.76
C GLN A 133 13.05 -3.61 8.22
N MET A 134 12.01 -3.27 7.46
CA MET A 134 11.14 -4.24 6.80
C MET A 134 11.92 -5.13 5.84
N LYS A 135 12.80 -4.56 5.01
CA LYS A 135 13.67 -5.33 4.09
C LYS A 135 14.61 -6.27 4.83
N VAL A 136 15.19 -5.83 5.95
CA VAL A 136 16.04 -6.68 6.80
C VAL A 136 15.23 -7.85 7.37
N MET A 137 14.03 -7.58 7.88
CA MET A 137 13.16 -8.62 8.44
C MET A 137 12.70 -9.63 7.36
N GLN A 138 12.36 -9.15 6.16
CA GLN A 138 12.06 -10.01 5.01
C GLN A 138 13.25 -10.89 4.63
N HIS A 139 14.47 -10.35 4.63
CA HIS A 139 15.68 -11.12 4.37
C HIS A 139 15.92 -12.18 5.45
N HIS A 140 15.69 -11.87 6.72
CA HIS A 140 15.78 -12.83 7.83
C HIS A 140 14.77 -13.98 7.67
N LEU A 141 13.50 -13.66 7.35
CA LEU A 141 12.47 -14.66 7.09
C LEU A 141 12.80 -15.54 5.88
N HIS A 142 13.32 -14.94 4.79
CA HIS A 142 13.76 -15.69 3.63
C HIS A 142 14.91 -16.65 3.97
N THR A 143 15.91 -16.18 4.72
CA THR A 143 17.03 -17.01 5.17
C THR A 143 16.55 -18.16 6.06
N ALA A 144 15.65 -17.88 7.01
CA ALA A 144 15.06 -18.91 7.86
C ALA A 144 14.26 -19.94 7.04
N ARG A 145 13.50 -19.49 6.03
CA ARG A 145 12.77 -20.38 5.12
C ARG A 145 13.71 -21.31 4.35
N VAL A 146 14.81 -20.79 3.80
CA VAL A 146 15.82 -21.59 3.09
C VAL A 146 16.49 -22.60 4.04
N ALA A 147 16.81 -22.20 5.27
CA ALA A 147 17.36 -23.10 6.28
C ALA A 147 16.40 -24.23 6.65
N ILE A 148 15.11 -23.93 6.86
CA ILE A 148 14.07 -24.94 7.11
C ILE A 148 13.95 -25.89 5.92
N GLN A 149 13.94 -25.38 4.69
CA GLN A 149 13.87 -26.21 3.49
C GLN A 149 15.06 -27.19 3.39
N SER A 150 16.27 -26.73 3.71
CA SER A 150 17.47 -27.58 3.79
C SER A 150 17.32 -28.67 4.87
N HIS A 151 16.84 -28.32 6.06
CA HIS A 151 16.57 -29.31 7.11
C HIS A 151 15.49 -30.32 6.71
N VAL A 152 14.44 -29.90 6.01
CA VAL A 152 13.40 -30.80 5.48
C VAL A 152 14.01 -31.79 4.48
N GLN A 153 14.83 -31.32 3.53
CA GLN A 153 15.54 -32.18 2.58
C GLN A 153 16.46 -33.18 3.30
N GLN A 154 17.17 -32.74 4.34
CA GLN A 154 18.00 -33.64 5.16
C GLN A 154 17.16 -34.71 5.86
N ILE A 155 15.99 -34.35 6.41
CA ILE A 155 15.06 -35.29 7.04
C ILE A 155 14.52 -36.29 6.00
N GLU A 156 14.19 -35.84 4.79
CA GLU A 156 13.75 -36.71 3.69
C GLU A 156 14.84 -37.71 3.29
N SER A 157 16.10 -37.27 3.19
CA SER A 157 17.25 -38.14 2.93
C SER A 157 17.42 -39.20 4.02
N LEU A 158 17.35 -38.81 5.30
CA LEU A 158 17.45 -39.75 6.42
C LEU A 158 16.28 -40.73 6.46
N ARG A 159 15.06 -40.29 6.12
CA ARG A 159 13.90 -41.19 6.01
C ARG A 159 14.10 -42.22 4.90
N ALA A 160 14.65 -41.82 3.75
CA ALA A 160 14.98 -42.74 2.67
C ALA A 160 16.03 -43.77 3.11
N GLU A 161 17.08 -43.35 3.81
CA GLU A 161 18.11 -44.25 4.37
C GLU A 161 17.53 -45.24 5.39
N ILE A 162 16.67 -44.78 6.31
CA ILE A 162 15.99 -45.66 7.27
C ILE A 162 15.13 -46.71 6.55
N ASN A 163 14.41 -46.31 5.49
CA ASN A 163 13.59 -47.25 4.73
C ASN A 163 14.45 -48.29 4.01
N HIS A 164 15.56 -47.87 3.40
CA HIS A 164 16.51 -48.80 2.79
C HIS A 164 17.08 -49.80 3.81
N LEU A 165 17.50 -49.34 4.99
CA LEU A 165 17.96 -50.23 6.07
C LEU A 165 16.87 -51.19 6.58
N LYS A 166 15.59 -50.78 6.57
CA LYS A 166 14.47 -51.66 6.92
C LYS A 166 14.25 -52.74 5.87
N GLU A 167 14.36 -52.39 4.59
CA GLU A 167 14.28 -53.36 3.49
C GLU A 167 15.43 -54.37 3.60
N ASP A 168 16.66 -53.90 3.76
CA ASP A 168 17.83 -54.76 3.96
C ASP A 168 17.65 -55.69 5.17
N LYS A 169 17.18 -55.16 6.30
CA LYS A 169 16.85 -55.97 7.48
C LYS A 169 15.82 -57.05 7.15
N ALA A 170 14.74 -56.72 6.46
CA ALA A 170 13.71 -57.68 6.07
C ALA A 170 14.28 -58.78 5.14
N THR A 171 15.16 -58.43 4.21
CA THR A 171 15.83 -59.43 3.36
C THR A 171 16.74 -60.37 4.17
N LEU A 172 17.46 -59.84 5.16
CA LEU A 172 18.32 -60.64 6.05
C LEU A 172 17.50 -61.55 6.95
N GLU A 173 16.37 -61.06 7.50
CA GLU A 173 15.42 -61.87 8.27
C GLU A 173 14.85 -63.01 7.41
N GLN A 174 14.50 -62.74 6.15
CA GLN A 174 14.03 -63.77 5.21
C GLN A 174 15.12 -64.82 4.91
N LYS A 175 16.37 -64.40 4.68
CA LYS A 175 17.51 -65.31 4.48
C LYS A 175 17.76 -66.17 5.72
N LEU A 176 17.69 -65.58 6.92
CA LEU A 176 17.85 -66.30 8.17
C LEU A 176 16.75 -67.35 8.34
N GLN A 177 15.50 -67.01 8.05
CA GLN A 177 14.37 -67.95 8.12
C GLN A 177 14.58 -69.12 7.15
N ALA A 178 15.02 -68.87 5.91
CA ALA A 178 15.31 -69.93 4.95
C ALA A 178 16.39 -70.91 5.46
N ILE A 179 17.48 -70.39 6.07
CA ILE A 179 18.52 -71.23 6.67
C ILE A 179 17.98 -72.02 7.86
N MET A 180 17.09 -71.44 8.68
CA MET A 180 16.44 -72.14 9.77
C MET A 180 15.56 -73.29 9.26
N ASP A 181 14.78 -73.06 8.20
CA ASP A 181 13.92 -74.08 7.58
C ASP A 181 14.77 -75.21 6.98
N GLU A 182 15.89 -74.88 6.30
CA GLU A 182 16.86 -75.86 5.80
C GLU A 182 17.48 -76.68 6.94
N ARG A 183 17.91 -76.03 8.02
CA ARG A 183 18.43 -76.71 9.22
C ARG A 183 17.40 -77.68 9.79
N ASP A 184 16.15 -77.26 9.93
CA ASP A 184 15.10 -78.09 10.51
C ASP A 184 14.77 -79.29 9.60
N SER A 185 14.81 -79.10 8.28
CA SER A 185 14.73 -80.20 7.30
C SER A 185 15.91 -81.19 7.44
N VAL A 186 17.15 -80.69 7.58
CA VAL A 186 18.33 -81.53 7.81
C VAL A 186 18.24 -82.28 9.14
N LEU A 187 17.74 -81.66 10.21
CA LEU A 187 17.53 -82.33 11.50
C LEU A 187 16.47 -83.43 11.41
N ALA A 188 15.38 -83.20 10.65
CA ALA A 188 14.37 -84.22 10.41
C ALA A 188 14.94 -85.43 9.65
N THR A 189 15.67 -85.18 8.55
CA THR A 189 16.33 -86.26 7.78
C THR A 189 17.39 -86.99 8.60
N LEU A 190 18.12 -86.29 9.48
CA LEU A 190 19.06 -86.91 10.41
C LEU A 190 18.34 -87.81 11.42
N SER A 191 17.21 -87.38 11.97
CA SER A 191 16.37 -88.19 12.87
C SER A 191 15.87 -89.46 12.17
N ASP A 192 15.38 -89.34 10.94
CA ASP A 192 14.92 -90.48 10.15
C ASP A 192 16.07 -91.46 9.84
N ALA A 193 17.26 -90.93 9.48
CA ALA A 193 18.46 -91.74 9.26
C ALA A 193 18.94 -92.44 10.55
N GLN A 194 18.86 -91.77 11.70
CA GLN A 194 19.15 -92.37 13.00
C GLN A 194 18.17 -93.50 13.35
N GLN A 195 16.88 -93.31 13.10
CA GLN A 195 15.86 -94.35 13.30
C GLN A 195 16.11 -95.55 12.37
N ALA A 196 16.40 -95.32 11.09
CA ALA A 196 16.75 -96.38 10.15
C ALA A 196 18.01 -97.15 10.58
N ASN A 197 19.05 -96.45 11.05
CA ASN A 197 20.27 -97.08 11.59
C ASN A 197 19.97 -97.92 12.83
N ALA A 198 19.13 -97.44 13.76
CA ALA A 198 18.72 -98.22 14.93
C ALA A 198 18.01 -99.53 14.54
N LEU A 199 17.11 -99.49 13.55
CA LEU A 199 16.45 -100.69 13.01
C LEU A 199 17.46 -101.63 12.34
N LEU A 200 18.40 -101.11 11.56
CA LEU A 200 19.46 -101.92 10.95
C LEU A 200 20.37 -102.57 12.00
N GLN A 201 20.73 -101.88 13.07
CA GLN A 201 21.50 -102.45 14.18
C GLN A 201 20.75 -103.57 14.89
N GLN A 202 19.44 -103.40 15.12
CA GLN A 202 18.59 -104.43 15.68
C GLN A 202 18.55 -105.68 14.78
N GLU A 203 18.39 -105.48 13.47
CA GLU A 203 18.40 -106.58 12.50
C GLU A 203 19.77 -107.28 12.44
N ASN A 204 20.88 -106.53 12.47
CA ASN A 204 22.22 -107.10 12.54
C ASN A 204 22.43 -107.93 13.82
N ALA A 205 21.93 -107.46 14.96
CA ALA A 205 21.97 -108.20 16.22
C ALA A 205 21.14 -109.50 16.15
N ASN A 206 19.95 -109.45 15.54
CA ASN A 206 19.13 -110.64 15.28
C ASN A 206 19.86 -111.65 14.37
N GLN A 207 20.46 -111.18 13.28
CA GLN A 207 21.24 -112.00 12.36
C GLN A 207 22.44 -112.64 13.06
N GLN A 208 23.17 -111.88 13.88
CA GLN A 208 24.28 -112.42 14.66
C GLN A 208 23.81 -113.51 15.64
N LEU A 209 22.64 -113.34 16.27
CA LEU A 209 22.04 -114.36 17.13
C LEU A 209 21.68 -115.63 16.32
N VAL A 210 21.10 -115.48 15.13
CA VAL A 210 20.81 -116.60 14.21
C VAL A 210 22.10 -117.33 13.82
N ILE A 211 23.16 -116.61 13.43
CA ILE A 211 24.47 -117.20 13.11
C ILE A 211 25.01 -117.97 14.31
N THR A 212 24.94 -117.39 15.51
CA THR A 212 25.43 -118.06 16.73
C THR A 212 24.62 -119.33 17.04
N CYS A 213 23.31 -119.33 16.83
CA CYS A 213 22.48 -120.54 16.94
C CYS A 213 22.89 -121.60 15.91
N GLN A 214 23.12 -121.20 14.65
CA GLN A 214 23.58 -122.09 13.57
C GLN A 214 24.97 -122.67 13.87
N ASP A 215 25.91 -121.85 14.36
CA ASP A 215 27.25 -122.30 14.77
C ASP A 215 27.18 -123.32 15.91
N ASN A 216 26.29 -123.10 16.89
CA ASN A 216 26.05 -124.05 17.99
C ASN A 216 25.45 -125.37 17.47
N GLU A 217 24.46 -125.32 16.57
CA GLU A 217 23.92 -126.52 15.90
C GLU A 217 25.00 -127.25 15.10
N LEU A 218 25.81 -126.52 14.32
CA LEU A 218 26.93 -127.09 13.58
C LEU A 218 27.94 -127.75 14.50
N ALA A 219 28.29 -127.14 15.63
CA ALA A 219 29.19 -127.72 16.62
C ALA A 219 28.61 -129.01 17.23
N GLN A 220 27.30 -129.04 17.54
CA GLN A 220 26.61 -130.24 18.00
C GLN A 220 26.61 -131.35 16.93
N LEU A 221 26.30 -131.01 15.68
CA LEU A 221 26.33 -131.93 14.55
C LEU A 221 27.74 -132.46 14.28
N GLN A 222 28.77 -131.62 14.37
CA GLN A 222 30.16 -132.03 14.26
C GLN A 222 30.55 -132.96 15.41
N GLN A 223 30.14 -132.68 16.65
CA GLN A 223 30.38 -133.56 17.79
C GLN A 223 29.69 -134.92 17.59
N ALA A 224 28.43 -134.93 17.14
CA ALA A 224 27.72 -136.15 16.78
C ALA A 224 28.43 -136.90 15.64
N ALA A 225 28.94 -136.19 14.62
CA ALA A 225 29.71 -136.77 13.53
C ALA A 225 31.06 -137.35 14.01
N VAL A 226 31.73 -136.71 14.96
CA VAL A 226 32.94 -137.24 15.61
C VAL A 226 32.60 -138.50 16.40
N LEU A 227 31.53 -138.51 17.20
CA LEU A 227 31.09 -139.71 17.91
C LEU A 227 30.75 -140.86 16.96
N LEU A 228 30.05 -140.57 15.86
CA LEU A 228 29.76 -141.56 14.81
C LEU A 228 31.02 -142.04 14.09
N LYS A 229 31.99 -141.14 13.85
CA LYS A 229 33.29 -141.47 13.27
C LYS A 229 34.10 -142.35 14.22
N ASP A 230 34.10 -142.07 15.52
CA ASP A 230 34.74 -142.90 16.54
C ASP A 230 34.06 -144.27 16.63
N GLN A 231 32.72 -144.34 16.55
CA GLN A 231 31.99 -145.61 16.45
C GLN A 231 32.37 -146.38 15.18
N LEU A 232 32.49 -145.70 14.03
CA LEU A 232 33.00 -146.28 12.78
C LEU A 232 34.46 -146.73 12.90
N GLN A 233 35.33 -145.98 13.60
CA GLN A 233 36.71 -146.37 13.85
C GLN A 233 36.79 -147.55 14.81
N THR A 234 35.91 -147.63 15.81
CA THR A 234 35.79 -148.79 16.70
C THR A 234 35.33 -150.03 15.92
N LEU A 235 34.39 -149.86 14.98
CA LEU A 235 34.01 -150.92 14.03
C LEU A 235 35.14 -151.28 13.05
N ASN A 236 35.94 -150.29 12.63
CA ASN A 236 37.10 -150.47 11.76
C ASN A 236 38.29 -151.13 12.50
N LEU A 237 38.37 -151.00 13.83
CA LEU A 237 39.36 -151.68 14.68
C LEU A 237 39.01 -153.15 14.97
N VAL A 238 37.73 -153.55 14.86
CA VAL A 238 37.28 -154.96 14.94
C VAL A 238 37.43 -155.69 13.59
N ALA A 239 37.75 -154.99 12.51
CA ALA A 239 37.99 -155.56 11.19
C ALA A 239 39.22 -154.93 10.52
N SER A 240 40.42 -155.44 10.80
CA SER A 240 41.60 -155.18 9.96
C SER A 240 41.79 -156.31 8.93
N PRO A 241 42.52 -156.15 7.79
CA PRO A 241 43.37 -155.02 7.37
C PRO A 241 43.19 -154.57 5.88
N SER A 242 43.96 -153.54 5.47
CA SER A 242 44.68 -153.45 4.16
C SER A 242 44.23 -152.44 3.07
N ARG A 243 45.26 -151.69 2.63
CA ARG A 243 45.63 -151.20 1.28
C ARG A 243 45.32 -149.76 0.81
N LYS A 244 46.42 -149.21 0.28
CA LYS A 244 46.73 -147.93 -0.38
C LYS A 244 45.89 -147.63 -1.65
N ALA A 245 45.66 -146.34 -1.93
CA ALA A 245 46.30 -145.57 -3.02
C ALA A 245 45.36 -144.56 -3.75
N SER A 246 45.91 -143.36 -3.94
CA SER A 246 45.90 -142.51 -5.17
C SER A 246 44.64 -141.81 -5.71
N THR A 247 44.78 -140.47 -5.72
CA THR A 247 44.59 -139.50 -6.83
C THR A 247 43.21 -139.10 -7.35
N SER A 248 43.04 -137.77 -7.39
CA SER A 248 42.32 -136.88 -8.35
C SER A 248 41.32 -135.97 -7.62
N ALA A 249 41.02 -134.73 -7.97
CA ALA A 249 41.57 -133.66 -8.82
C ALA A 249 40.39 -132.69 -9.03
N SER A 250 40.50 -131.43 -8.58
CA SER A 250 39.83 -130.20 -9.10
C SER A 250 39.79 -129.18 -7.95
N ALA A 251 40.65 -128.16 -7.85
CA ALA A 251 40.92 -127.07 -8.79
C ALA A 251 39.64 -126.32 -9.20
N VAL A 252 39.26 -125.30 -8.41
CA VAL A 252 38.94 -123.96 -8.94
C VAL A 252 39.62 -122.94 -8.04
N LYS A 253 40.85 -122.60 -8.42
CA LYS A 253 41.49 -121.31 -8.17
C LYS A 253 41.24 -120.52 -9.46
N LEU A 254 40.89 -119.25 -9.36
CA LEU A 254 41.22 -118.12 -10.26
C LEU A 254 40.31 -116.96 -9.82
N SER A 255 40.89 -115.91 -9.24
CA SER A 255 41.45 -114.78 -10.00
C SER A 255 40.30 -113.99 -10.59
N GLY A 256 40.01 -112.79 -10.11
CA GLY A 256 40.97 -111.75 -9.82
C GLY A 256 40.60 -110.55 -10.68
N GLN A 257 41.14 -109.40 -10.29
CA GLN A 257 41.03 -108.13 -11.02
C GLN A 257 39.59 -107.58 -11.00
N SER A 258 39.34 -106.29 -10.93
CA SER A 258 40.19 -105.16 -11.24
C SER A 258 39.53 -103.92 -10.67
N SER A 259 40.35 -103.01 -10.15
CA SER A 259 40.25 -101.56 -10.36
C SER A 259 38.87 -100.91 -10.51
N ASN A 260 38.57 -100.04 -9.53
CA ASN A 260 38.19 -98.63 -9.70
C ASN A 260 36.94 -98.25 -10.54
N PRO A 261 36.40 -97.04 -10.36
CA PRO A 261 36.37 -96.17 -9.17
C PRO A 261 34.95 -95.72 -8.82
N HIS A 262 34.85 -95.03 -7.68
CA HIS A 262 33.81 -94.09 -7.30
C HIS A 262 32.94 -93.55 -8.45
N GLN A 263 31.64 -93.85 -8.44
CA GLN A 263 30.67 -92.92 -9.01
C GLN A 263 30.44 -91.81 -8.00
N SER A 264 31.01 -90.66 -8.33
CA SER A 264 30.76 -89.35 -7.72
C SER A 264 29.28 -89.12 -7.47
N LEU A 265 28.93 -88.98 -6.20
CA LEU A 265 27.76 -88.28 -5.70
C LEU A 265 28.14 -86.78 -5.51
N MET A 266 28.70 -86.20 -6.56
CA MET A 266 29.17 -84.81 -6.64
C MET A 266 28.90 -84.35 -8.06
N GLY A 267 27.69 -83.88 -8.30
CA GLY A 267 27.23 -83.51 -9.63
C GLY A 267 25.79 -83.05 -9.65
N GLU A 268 25.41 -82.14 -8.74
CA GLU A 268 24.20 -81.29 -8.90
C GLU A 268 24.15 -80.10 -7.91
N LEU A 269 25.30 -79.61 -7.43
CA LEU A 269 25.42 -78.34 -6.70
C LEU A 269 26.54 -77.48 -7.29
N SER A 270 26.39 -77.11 -8.56
CA SER A 270 27.14 -76.03 -9.21
C SER A 270 26.30 -75.45 -10.33
N ALA A 271 25.20 -74.79 -9.95
CA ALA A 271 24.43 -73.89 -10.80
C ALA A 271 23.78 -72.81 -9.93
N ALA A 272 24.60 -72.06 -9.22
CA ALA A 272 24.28 -70.72 -8.74
C ALA A 272 25.58 -69.90 -8.80
N ASN A 273 25.47 -68.68 -9.32
CA ASN A 273 26.52 -67.66 -9.45
C ASN A 273 27.55 -67.83 -10.58
N ALA A 274 27.10 -67.53 -11.79
CA ALA A 274 27.85 -66.65 -12.71
C ALA A 274 26.90 -66.13 -13.79
N ASP A 275 26.03 -65.19 -13.44
CA ASP A 275 25.47 -64.21 -14.37
C ASP A 275 25.21 -62.93 -13.58
N ASN A 276 26.28 -62.15 -13.42
CA ASN A 276 26.18 -60.72 -13.15
C ASN A 276 25.67 -60.06 -14.43
N ALA A 277 24.35 -59.93 -14.54
CA ALA A 277 23.73 -58.92 -15.40
C ALA A 277 23.23 -57.82 -14.46
N GLU A 278 24.14 -56.87 -14.21
CA GLU A 278 23.88 -55.63 -13.51
C GLU A 278 22.72 -54.87 -14.19
N ASP A 279 21.73 -54.52 -13.36
CA ASP A 279 21.01 -53.24 -13.35
C ASP A 279 20.78 -52.51 -14.68
N ASP A 280 19.70 -52.87 -15.38
CA ASP A 280 19.17 -52.06 -16.51
C ASP A 280 17.66 -51.80 -16.43
N TRP A 281 17.04 -51.96 -15.24
CA TRP A 281 15.62 -51.66 -15.06
C TRP A 281 15.34 -50.17 -14.78
N TRP A 282 16.31 -49.43 -14.20
CA TRP A 282 16.16 -48.02 -13.84
C TRP A 282 16.28 -47.05 -15.03
N TYR A 283 16.91 -47.46 -16.14
CA TYR A 283 17.13 -46.57 -17.30
C TYR A 283 15.93 -46.47 -18.25
N LYS A 284 14.89 -47.29 -18.08
CA LYS A 284 13.75 -47.35 -19.01
C LYS A 284 12.48 -46.60 -18.56
N HIS A 285 12.46 -46.09 -17.32
CA HIS A 285 11.27 -45.42 -16.74
C HIS A 285 11.47 -43.93 -16.41
N VAL A 286 12.57 -43.32 -16.84
CA VAL A 286 12.77 -41.87 -16.76
C VAL A 286 13.04 -41.31 -18.16
N HIS A 287 12.09 -41.53 -19.07
CA HIS A 287 11.92 -40.62 -20.20
C HIS A 287 10.96 -39.52 -19.72
N LEU A 288 11.55 -38.47 -19.13
CA LEU A 288 10.88 -37.18 -19.02
C LEU A 288 10.49 -36.73 -20.43
N ASP A 289 9.22 -36.41 -20.60
CA ASP A 289 8.67 -35.85 -21.83
C ASP A 289 9.43 -34.56 -22.21
N PRO A 290 10.09 -34.49 -23.37
CA PRO A 290 10.78 -33.29 -23.82
C PRO A 290 9.85 -32.09 -24.12
N SER A 291 8.52 -32.23 -23.99
CA SER A 291 7.59 -31.11 -24.07
C SER A 291 7.32 -30.40 -22.74
N MET A 292 7.91 -30.84 -21.62
CA MET A 292 7.65 -30.29 -20.28
C MET A 292 8.63 -29.20 -19.80
N THR A 293 9.46 -28.66 -20.69
CA THR A 293 10.37 -27.52 -20.40
C THR A 293 9.89 -26.18 -20.97
N GLY A 294 8.64 -26.09 -21.42
CA GLY A 294 8.08 -24.88 -22.06
C GLY A 294 6.93 -24.19 -21.32
N PHE A 295 6.75 -24.40 -20.00
CA PHE A 295 5.62 -23.83 -19.23
C PHE A 295 6.04 -23.09 -17.95
N TYR A 296 7.24 -22.51 -17.92
CA TYR A 296 7.61 -21.51 -16.93
C TYR A 296 7.93 -20.18 -17.61
N GLU A 297 7.03 -19.72 -18.45
CA GLU A 297 6.88 -18.28 -18.70
C GLU A 297 5.70 -17.82 -17.84
N ASP A 298 6.03 -17.22 -16.72
CA ASP A 298 5.40 -15.97 -16.27
C ASP A 298 3.86 -15.91 -16.31
N ASP A 299 3.18 -16.82 -15.60
CA ASP A 299 1.87 -16.48 -15.05
C ASP A 299 2.12 -15.59 -13.82
N GLU A 300 2.30 -14.28 -14.07
CA GLU A 300 2.01 -13.25 -13.07
C GLU A 300 0.63 -13.57 -12.49
N ILE A 301 0.61 -14.13 -11.27
CA ILE A 301 -0.60 -14.19 -10.47
C ILE A 301 -0.95 -12.75 -10.13
N GLU A 302 -1.69 -12.10 -11.02
CA GLU A 302 -2.34 -10.82 -10.78
C GLU A 302 -3.39 -11.06 -9.69
N ILE A 303 -2.97 -10.82 -8.44
CA ILE A 303 -3.89 -10.80 -7.32
C ILE A 303 -4.75 -9.57 -7.53
N ASP A 304 -5.98 -9.76 -8.01
CA ASP A 304 -6.98 -8.68 -8.08
C ASP A 304 -7.08 -7.98 -6.71
N ASP A 305 -6.66 -6.72 -6.68
CA ASP A 305 -6.64 -5.84 -5.50
C ASP A 305 -8.00 -5.84 -4.78
N ALA A 306 -9.10 -6.05 -5.51
CA ALA A 306 -10.44 -6.14 -4.96
C ALA A 306 -10.65 -7.37 -4.06
N SER A 307 -10.02 -8.51 -4.40
CA SER A 307 -10.07 -9.74 -3.60
C SER A 307 -9.23 -9.64 -2.33
N LEU A 308 -8.10 -8.92 -2.37
CA LEU A 308 -7.26 -8.67 -1.19
C LEU A 308 -7.95 -7.70 -0.21
N LEU A 309 -8.60 -6.64 -0.72
CA LEU A 309 -9.37 -5.70 0.09
C LEU A 309 -10.64 -6.34 0.70
N ALA A 310 -11.29 -7.25 -0.02
CA ALA A 310 -12.43 -8.00 0.50
C ALA A 310 -12.01 -8.92 1.66
N ALA A 311 -10.86 -9.60 1.56
CA ALA A 311 -10.34 -10.46 2.61
C ALA A 311 -9.94 -9.69 3.88
N MET A 312 -9.44 -8.44 3.73
CA MET A 312 -9.03 -7.60 4.86
C MET A 312 -10.18 -6.84 5.54
N THR A 313 -11.32 -6.70 4.87
CA THR A 313 -12.52 -6.07 5.45
C THR A 313 -13.43 -7.07 6.16
N THR A 314 -13.27 -8.37 5.90
CA THR A 314 -13.98 -9.43 6.63
C THR A 314 -13.13 -9.92 7.79
N ASN A 315 -13.43 -9.45 9.00
CA ASN A 315 -12.93 -10.04 10.24
C ASN A 315 -13.26 -11.55 10.28
N GLY A 316 -12.28 -12.39 9.93
CA GLY A 316 -12.13 -13.77 10.42
C GLY A 316 -13.37 -14.68 10.43
N LYS A 317 -14.31 -14.55 9.50
CA LYS A 317 -15.42 -15.50 9.34
C LYS A 317 -15.45 -16.02 7.91
N VAL A 318 -14.90 -17.22 7.74
CA VAL A 318 -15.06 -18.03 6.54
C VAL A 318 -16.56 -18.18 6.28
N ILE A 319 -17.05 -17.50 5.24
CA ILE A 319 -18.37 -17.76 4.66
C ILE A 319 -18.16 -18.92 3.67
N PRO A 320 -18.67 -20.14 3.93
CA PRO A 320 -18.71 -21.14 2.89
C PRO A 320 -19.71 -20.69 1.82
N LYS A 321 -19.31 -20.85 0.56
CA LYS A 321 -20.15 -20.62 -0.62
C LYS A 321 -21.54 -21.23 -0.41
N SER A 322 -22.57 -20.41 -0.53
CA SER A 322 -23.96 -20.85 -0.52
C SER A 322 -24.33 -21.34 -1.92
N GLU A 323 -24.46 -22.66 -2.06
CA GLU A 323 -25.43 -23.24 -2.99
C GLU A 323 -26.79 -23.34 -2.27
N GLU A 324 -27.83 -23.06 -3.03
CA GLU A 324 -29.27 -23.31 -2.88
C GLU A 324 -29.95 -23.65 -1.52
N ASN A 325 -31.13 -23.01 -1.38
CA ASN A 325 -32.38 -23.48 -0.77
C ASN A 325 -32.58 -23.47 0.76
N GLY A 326 -33.62 -22.73 1.16
CA GLY A 326 -34.62 -23.22 2.12
C GLY A 326 -34.53 -22.72 3.58
N THR A 327 -35.46 -21.81 3.92
CA THR A 327 -36.36 -21.84 5.09
C THR A 327 -35.82 -22.11 6.52
N MET A 328 -36.27 -21.22 7.43
CA MET A 328 -36.59 -21.40 8.87
C MET A 328 -35.69 -20.81 9.98
N LYS A 329 -36.29 -19.84 10.69
CA LYS A 329 -36.42 -19.62 12.16
C LYS A 329 -35.26 -19.85 13.17
N VAL A 330 -34.97 -18.77 13.92
CA VAL A 330 -35.01 -18.59 15.40
C VAL A 330 -34.22 -19.56 16.32
N ASN A 331 -33.19 -19.03 16.99
CA ASN A 331 -32.93 -18.96 18.47
C ASN A 331 -31.43 -18.66 18.72
N GLU A 332 -31.06 -17.64 19.50
CA GLU A 332 -30.93 -17.60 20.98
C GLU A 332 -29.66 -18.33 21.50
N SER A 333 -28.74 -17.50 22.03
CA SER A 333 -27.66 -17.73 23.01
C SER A 333 -26.76 -18.97 22.95
N SER A 334 -25.45 -18.73 22.85
CA SER A 334 -24.45 -19.45 23.64
C SER A 334 -23.24 -18.56 23.90
N ASP A 335 -23.05 -18.27 25.18
CA ASP A 335 -21.81 -17.75 25.75
C ASP A 335 -20.64 -18.68 25.43
N LEU A 336 -19.54 -18.10 24.99
CA LEU A 336 -18.20 -18.65 25.15
C LEU A 336 -17.27 -17.49 25.51
N GLU A 337 -16.99 -17.37 26.79
CA GLU A 337 -15.90 -16.55 27.32
C GLU A 337 -14.56 -17.10 26.82
N CYS A 338 -13.75 -16.23 26.22
CA CYS A 338 -12.30 -16.33 26.27
C CYS A 338 -11.76 -14.96 26.69
N ASN A 339 -11.40 -14.85 27.96
CA ASN A 339 -10.51 -13.79 28.45
C ASN A 339 -9.12 -14.00 27.84
N ASP A 340 -8.61 -13.04 27.07
CA ASP A 340 -7.17 -12.79 26.99
C ASP A 340 -6.87 -11.32 26.65
N SER A 341 -6.46 -10.59 27.69
CA SER A 341 -5.39 -9.57 27.71
C SER A 341 -5.30 -8.52 26.59
N GLY A 342 -5.56 -7.25 26.95
CA GLY A 342 -5.00 -6.13 26.20
C GLY A 342 -5.72 -4.80 26.35
N ALA A 343 -5.56 -4.13 27.50
CA ALA A 343 -6.01 -2.77 27.75
C ALA A 343 -5.21 -1.70 26.95
N SER A 344 -5.17 -1.82 25.62
CA SER A 344 -4.54 -0.86 24.70
C SER A 344 -5.36 -0.55 23.44
N GLY A 345 -6.53 -1.17 23.25
CA GLY A 345 -7.34 -0.99 22.03
C GLY A 345 -8.25 0.25 22.01
N SER A 346 -8.57 0.85 23.16
CA SER A 346 -9.64 1.87 23.24
C SER A 346 -9.34 3.13 22.43
N THR A 347 -8.09 3.60 22.42
CA THR A 347 -7.73 4.88 21.77
C THR A 347 -7.55 4.74 20.26
N GLU A 348 -7.02 3.61 19.81
CA GLU A 348 -6.81 3.35 18.38
C GLU A 348 -8.13 3.00 17.69
N GLU A 349 -9.02 2.28 18.38
CA GLU A 349 -10.33 1.93 17.87
C GLU A 349 -11.31 3.12 17.87
N GLU A 350 -11.20 4.05 18.83
CA GLU A 350 -11.88 5.35 18.79
C GLU A 350 -11.33 6.26 17.69
N PHE A 351 -10.00 6.32 17.51
CA PHE A 351 -9.39 7.08 16.43
C PHE A 351 -9.81 6.56 15.05
N LEU A 352 -9.77 5.25 14.82
CA LEU A 352 -10.20 4.65 13.56
C LEU A 352 -11.71 4.82 13.30
N ARG A 353 -12.52 4.94 14.36
CA ARG A 353 -13.94 5.24 14.24
C ARG A 353 -14.16 6.71 13.88
N SER A 354 -13.43 7.63 14.52
CA SER A 354 -13.44 9.07 14.21
C SER A 354 -12.92 9.36 12.80
N PHE A 355 -11.83 8.71 12.39
CA PHE A 355 -11.26 8.85 11.06
C PHE A 355 -12.24 8.34 9.99
N ARG A 356 -12.91 7.21 10.25
CA ARG A 356 -13.96 6.70 9.34
C ARG A 356 -15.15 7.64 9.23
N THR A 357 -15.58 8.27 10.32
CA THR A 357 -16.67 9.26 10.28
C THR A 357 -16.24 10.51 9.52
N GLU A 358 -15.02 10.99 9.72
CA GLU A 358 -14.49 12.17 9.02
C GLU A 358 -14.32 11.92 7.51
N VAL A 359 -13.81 10.74 7.13
CA VAL A 359 -13.74 10.33 5.71
C VAL A 359 -15.13 10.22 5.09
N ALA A 360 -16.12 9.70 5.83
CA ALA A 360 -17.50 9.61 5.35
C ALA A 360 -18.13 11.00 5.16
N GLU A 361 -17.85 11.94 6.08
CA GLU A 361 -18.30 13.33 5.97
C GLU A 361 -17.66 14.05 4.78
N ILE A 362 -16.36 13.89 4.57
CA ILE A 362 -15.65 14.45 3.41
C ILE A 362 -16.22 13.87 2.11
N TYR A 363 -16.46 12.55 2.06
CA TYR A 363 -17.05 11.92 0.88
C TYR A 363 -18.47 12.44 0.61
N GLN A 364 -19.27 12.65 1.66
CA GLN A 364 -20.61 13.18 1.53
C GLN A 364 -20.60 14.66 1.10
N GLN A 365 -19.66 15.47 1.61
CA GLN A 365 -19.44 16.84 1.17
C GLN A 365 -18.99 16.91 -0.29
N LEU A 366 -18.07 16.05 -0.71
CA LEU A 366 -17.62 15.98 -2.09
C LEU A 366 -18.76 15.57 -3.03
N ARG A 367 -19.56 14.58 -2.61
CA ARG A 367 -20.75 14.16 -3.37
C ARG A 367 -21.79 15.28 -3.47
N GLN A 368 -22.03 16.01 -2.38
CA GLN A 368 -22.94 17.15 -2.36
C GLN A 368 -22.43 18.27 -3.28
N MET A 369 -21.14 18.57 -3.23
CA MET A 369 -20.49 19.53 -4.12
C MET A 369 -20.60 19.11 -5.59
N CYS A 370 -20.38 17.83 -5.92
CA CYS A 370 -20.58 17.32 -7.28
C CYS A 370 -22.04 17.45 -7.75
N VAL A 371 -23.01 17.23 -6.86
CA VAL A 371 -24.44 17.43 -7.15
C VAL A 371 -24.75 18.90 -7.36
N GLU A 372 -24.17 19.81 -6.56
CA GLU A 372 -24.33 21.26 -6.69
C GLU A 372 -23.68 21.80 -7.97
N VAL A 373 -22.49 21.32 -8.32
CA VAL A 373 -21.82 21.64 -9.59
C VAL A 373 -22.63 21.11 -10.76
N SER A 374 -23.21 19.92 -10.65
CA SER A 374 -24.09 19.35 -11.69
C SER A 374 -25.43 20.10 -11.80
N ALA A 375 -25.97 20.59 -10.67
CA ALA A 375 -27.18 21.41 -10.62
C ALA A 375 -26.94 22.83 -11.16
N GLN A 376 -25.77 23.42 -10.89
CA GLN A 376 -25.35 24.71 -11.44
C GLN A 376 -24.97 24.60 -12.92
N SER A 377 -24.37 23.48 -13.32
CA SER A 377 -24.13 23.16 -14.73
C SER A 377 -25.45 22.98 -15.48
N SER A 378 -26.46 22.33 -14.89
CA SER A 378 -27.77 22.16 -15.52
C SER A 378 -28.65 23.42 -15.52
N SER A 379 -28.53 24.32 -14.53
CA SER A 379 -29.19 25.63 -14.58
C SER A 379 -28.58 26.55 -15.65
N ASN A 380 -27.27 26.42 -15.91
CA ASN A 380 -26.56 27.12 -17.01
C ASN A 380 -26.65 26.37 -18.36
N ALA A 381 -27.04 25.10 -18.38
CA ALA A 381 -27.16 24.27 -19.58
C ALA A 381 -28.30 24.69 -20.52
N SER A 382 -29.20 25.58 -20.11
CA SER A 382 -30.17 26.20 -21.02
C SER A 382 -29.51 27.05 -22.11
N SER A 383 -28.21 27.36 -21.97
CA SER A 383 -27.40 28.10 -22.96
C SER A 383 -26.36 27.25 -23.72
N ILE A 384 -26.18 25.97 -23.34
CA ILE A 384 -25.02 25.14 -23.75
C ILE A 384 -25.48 23.73 -24.19
N ALA A 385 -26.52 23.65 -24.98
CA ALA A 385 -26.89 22.41 -25.66
C ALA A 385 -26.11 22.30 -26.98
N GLY A 386 -24.88 21.76 -26.94
CA GLY A 386 -24.19 21.47 -28.21
C GLY A 386 -22.76 20.93 -28.20
N HIS A 387 -21.95 21.13 -27.14
CA HIS A 387 -20.52 20.82 -27.25
C HIS A 387 -20.10 19.56 -26.47
N ARG A 388 -19.55 18.59 -27.22
CA ARG A 388 -18.92 17.37 -26.72
C ARG A 388 -17.63 17.73 -25.95
N PRO A 389 -17.20 16.94 -24.96
CA PRO A 389 -15.95 17.21 -24.24
C PRO A 389 -14.76 17.13 -25.21
N GLY A 390 -14.22 18.28 -25.59
CA GLY A 390 -13.10 18.41 -26.54
C GLY A 390 -13.14 19.66 -27.44
N ASP A 391 -14.32 20.26 -27.68
CA ASP A 391 -14.49 21.35 -28.66
C ASP A 391 -14.43 22.77 -28.07
N TRP A 392 -14.05 22.92 -26.80
CA TRP A 392 -13.98 24.23 -26.17
C TRP A 392 -12.81 25.03 -26.74
N THR A 393 -13.10 26.07 -27.51
CA THR A 393 -12.06 26.98 -27.99
C THR A 393 -11.49 27.77 -26.82
N PRO A 394 -10.20 28.19 -26.87
CA PRO A 394 -9.58 28.97 -25.79
C PRO A 394 -10.37 30.23 -25.38
N ASP A 395 -11.10 30.84 -26.33
CA ASP A 395 -11.97 32.00 -26.09
C ASP A 395 -13.25 31.65 -25.30
N GLN A 396 -13.72 30.40 -25.37
CA GLN A 396 -14.86 29.93 -24.59
C GLN A 396 -14.45 29.54 -23.17
N LEU A 397 -13.29 28.93 -22.99
CA LEU A 397 -12.71 28.63 -21.67
C LEU A 397 -12.43 29.90 -20.88
N SER A 398 -11.85 30.92 -21.53
CA SER A 398 -11.63 32.22 -20.90
C SER A 398 -12.93 32.91 -20.51
N ARG A 399 -14.01 32.77 -21.29
CA ARG A 399 -15.33 33.30 -20.92
C ARG A 399 -15.89 32.62 -19.67
N ILE A 400 -15.81 31.30 -19.59
CA ILE A 400 -16.25 30.53 -18.41
C ILE A 400 -15.42 30.90 -17.18
N GLU A 401 -14.10 31.04 -17.35
CA GLU A 401 -13.21 31.49 -16.26
C GLU A 401 -13.58 32.91 -15.78
N TRP A 402 -13.89 33.81 -16.71
CA TRP A 402 -14.37 35.16 -16.39
C TRP A 402 -15.70 35.15 -15.65
N ASP A 403 -16.65 34.30 -16.06
CA ASP A 403 -17.94 34.15 -15.40
C ASP A 403 -17.78 33.59 -13.98
N CYS A 404 -16.89 32.62 -13.77
CA CYS A 404 -16.53 32.11 -12.44
C CYS A 404 -15.89 33.19 -11.55
N ARG A 405 -14.95 33.98 -12.10
CA ARG A 405 -14.33 35.10 -11.38
C ARG A 405 -15.36 36.19 -11.03
N LEU A 406 -16.26 36.51 -11.95
CA LEU A 406 -17.35 37.46 -11.72
C LEU A 406 -18.34 36.97 -10.66
N ALA A 407 -18.68 35.67 -10.66
CA ALA A 407 -19.53 35.07 -9.65
C ALA A 407 -18.88 35.09 -8.26
N SER A 408 -17.60 34.73 -8.17
CA SER A 408 -16.81 34.83 -6.92
C SER A 408 -16.77 36.26 -6.40
N LEU A 409 -16.49 37.24 -7.27
CA LEU A 409 -16.45 38.65 -6.91
C LEU A 409 -17.83 39.18 -6.47
N ARG A 410 -18.91 38.73 -7.13
CA ARG A 410 -20.28 39.06 -6.73
C ARG A 410 -20.63 38.50 -5.36
N ASN A 411 -20.19 37.28 -5.04
CA ASN A 411 -20.41 36.69 -3.71
C ASN A 411 -19.65 37.49 -2.63
N VAL A 412 -18.37 37.79 -2.86
CA VAL A 412 -17.58 38.63 -1.93
C VAL A 412 -18.20 40.01 -1.71
N LEU A 413 -18.71 40.65 -2.76
CA LEU A 413 -19.43 41.92 -2.65
C LEU A 413 -20.75 41.79 -1.88
N THR A 414 -21.42 40.64 -1.99
CA THR A 414 -22.67 40.36 -1.28
C THR A 414 -22.39 40.14 0.22
N ASP A 415 -21.30 39.45 0.55
CA ASP A 415 -20.83 39.22 1.92
C ASP A 415 -20.36 40.53 2.57
N LEU A 416 -19.57 41.34 1.85
CA LEU A 416 -19.18 42.68 2.31
C LEU A 416 -20.40 43.58 2.54
N ARG A 417 -21.41 43.50 1.69
CA ARG A 417 -22.67 44.22 1.90
C ARG A 417 -23.42 43.72 3.13
N GLY A 418 -23.42 42.41 3.39
CA GLY A 418 -23.98 41.81 4.61
C GLY A 418 -23.26 42.32 5.85
N LEU A 419 -21.93 42.26 5.86
CA LEU A 419 -21.11 42.76 6.97
C LEU A 419 -21.30 44.27 7.22
N LEU A 420 -21.44 45.07 6.16
CA LEU A 420 -21.74 46.50 6.29
C LEU A 420 -23.15 46.75 6.85
N GLN A 421 -24.14 45.94 6.46
CA GLN A 421 -25.48 46.01 7.04
C GLN A 421 -25.49 45.60 8.50
N ASP A 422 -24.73 44.57 8.87
CA ASP A 422 -24.58 44.13 10.26
C ASP A 422 -23.91 45.20 11.11
N LEU A 423 -22.87 45.87 10.59
CA LEU A 423 -22.21 47.01 11.24
C LEU A 423 -23.14 48.21 11.44
N VAL A 424 -24.04 48.49 10.49
CA VAL A 424 -25.06 49.54 10.60
C VAL A 424 -26.20 49.14 11.54
N ALA A 425 -26.48 47.84 11.68
CA ALA A 425 -27.50 47.29 12.57
C ALA A 425 -27.05 47.15 14.04
N ILE A 426 -25.77 47.40 14.35
CA ILE A 426 -25.29 47.47 15.73
C ILE A 426 -25.99 48.66 16.41
N PRO A 427 -26.85 48.45 17.43
CA PRO A 427 -27.49 49.55 18.12
C PRO A 427 -26.41 50.30 18.88
N ILE A 428 -26.23 51.58 18.55
CA ILE A 428 -25.42 52.50 19.33
C ILE A 428 -26.08 52.58 20.72
N LYS A 429 -25.51 51.85 21.69
CA LYS A 429 -25.86 52.01 23.10
C LYS A 429 -25.46 53.43 23.50
N ALA A 430 -26.45 54.31 23.53
CA ALA A 430 -26.40 55.57 24.26
C ALA A 430 -26.59 55.31 25.77
#